data_AF-A0A969L0I3-F1
#
_entry.id   AF-A0A969L0I3-F1
#
_cell.length_a   1.000
_cell.length_b   1.000
_cell.length_c   1.000
_cell.angle_alpha   90.00
_cell.angle_beta   90.00
_cell.angle_gamma   90.00
#
_symmetry.space_group_name_H-M   'P 1'
#
loop_
_entity.id
_entity.type
_entity.pdbx_description
1 polymer ?
#
loop_
_entity_poly.entity_id
_entity_poly.type
_entity_poly.pdbx_seq_one_letter_code
_entity_poly.pdbx_strand_id
1 'polypeptide(L)' 'MIQAFVFIEAEPGRVQDLVKELAGMELASSVIKQVYALTGRWDLMALIESPDIPSLGD' A
#
# COMPACT_ATOMS: atom_id res chain seq x y z
N MET A 1 -17.55 -0.61 -2.32
CA MET A 1 -16.32 0.03 -1.86
C MET A 1 -15.76 -0.83 -0.75
N ILE A 2 -14.56 -1.34 -0.94
CA ILE A 2 -13.85 -2.22 -0.03
C ILE A 2 -12.55 -1.56 0.41
N GLN A 3 -12.06 -1.96 1.57
CA GLN A 3 -10.77 -1.55 2.10
C GLN A 3 -9.90 -2.79 2.24
N ALA A 4 -8.66 -2.72 1.77
CA ALA A 4 -7.70 -3.80 1.84
C ALA A 4 -6.41 -3.32 2.53
N PHE A 5 -5.85 -4.19 3.36
CA PHE A 5 -4.52 -4.01 3.94
C PHE A 5 -3.52 -4.85 3.17
N VAL A 6 -2.56 -4.20 2.54
CA VAL A 6 -1.48 -4.85 1.81
C VAL A 6 -0.19 -4.72 2.61
N PHE A 7 0.42 -5.86 2.91
CA PHE A 7 1.73 -5.92 3.55
C PHE A 7 2.80 -6.04 2.48
N ILE A 8 3.82 -5.20 2.56
CA ILE A 8 4.87 -5.09 1.55
C ILE A 8 6.22 -5.32 2.23
N GLU A 9 7.01 -6.22 1.64
CA GLU A 9 8.42 -6.40 1.96
C GLU A 9 9.23 -5.52 0.99
N ALA A 10 10.09 -4.67 1.53
CA ALA A 10 10.85 -3.69 0.77
C ALA A 10 12.34 -4.04 0.80
N GLU A 11 13.05 -3.63 -0.23
CA GLU A 11 14.51 -3.74 -0.22
C GLU A 11 15.12 -2.90 0.92
N PRO A 12 16.23 -3.36 1.54
CA PRO A 12 16.88 -2.64 2.61
C PRO A 12 17.20 -1.19 2.23
N GLY A 13 16.79 -0.25 3.09
CA GLY A 13 17.03 1.18 2.88
C GLY A 13 15.99 1.92 2.03
N ARG A 14 15.06 1.22 1.36
CA ARG A 14 14.02 1.86 0.52
C ARG A 14 12.73 2.21 1.24
N VAL A 15 12.56 1.75 2.49
CA VAL A 15 11.32 1.89 3.27
C VAL A 15 10.84 3.35 3.33
N GLN A 16 11.72 4.29 3.66
CA GLN A 16 11.32 5.70 3.82
C GLN A 16 10.91 6.37 2.50
N ASP A 17 11.54 6.00 1.39
CA ASP A 17 11.22 6.54 0.08
C ASP A 17 9.88 5.99 -0.40
N LEU A 18 9.66 4.68 -0.22
CA LEU A 18 8.41 4.02 -0.57
C LEU A 18 7.20 4.56 0.21
N VAL A 19 7.35 4.90 1.51
CA VAL A 19 6.25 5.54 2.27
C VAL A 19 5.80 6.84 1.58
N LYS A 20 6.76 7.65 1.10
CA LYS A 20 6.46 8.94 0.46
C LYS A 20 5.90 8.76 -0.94
N GLU A 21 6.44 7.81 -1.70
CA GLU A 21 6.00 7.54 -3.08
C GLU A 21 4.60 6.93 -3.13
N LEU A 22 4.30 6.00 -2.22
CA LEU A 22 3.03 5.25 -2.24
C LEU A 22 1.89 6.03 -1.58
N ALA A 23 2.17 6.98 -0.69
CA ALA A 23 1.13 7.76 -0.04
C ALA A 23 0.33 8.62 -1.03
N GLY A 24 -0.96 8.34 -1.16
CA GLY A 24 -1.85 9.07 -2.08
C GLY A 24 -1.72 8.65 -3.54
N MET A 25 -1.02 7.56 -3.84
CA MET A 25 -0.91 7.04 -5.21
C MET A 25 -2.27 6.55 -5.69
N GLU A 26 -2.69 7.07 -6.85
CA GLU A 26 -3.85 6.57 -7.60
C GLU A 26 -3.39 5.40 -8.48
N LEU A 27 -3.97 4.23 -8.22
CA LEU A 27 -3.93 3.08 -9.09
C LEU A 27 -5.13 3.16 -10.05
N ALA A 28 -5.11 2.36 -11.12
CA ALA A 28 -6.10 2.44 -12.21
C ALA A 28 -7.57 2.55 -11.74
N SER A 29 -7.94 1.85 -10.66
CA SER A 29 -9.29 1.91 -10.09
C SER A 29 -9.29 1.94 -8.55
N SER A 30 -8.12 2.16 -7.93
CA SER A 30 -7.93 2.07 -6.48
C SER A 30 -7.06 3.22 -5.98
N VAL A 31 -7.16 3.58 -4.71
CA VAL A 31 -6.34 4.67 -4.13
C VAL A 31 -5.66 4.17 -2.87
N ILE A 32 -4.35 4.39 -2.78
CA ILE A 32 -3.59 4.16 -1.55
C ILE A 32 -3.85 5.33 -0.60
N LYS A 33 -4.68 5.12 0.41
CA LYS A 33 -5.08 6.17 1.37
C LYS A 33 -3.96 6.49 2.36
N GLN A 34 -3.32 5.45 2.88
CA GLN A 34 -2.35 5.57 3.96
C GLN A 34 -1.29 4.49 3.82
N VAL A 35 -0.06 4.83 4.19
CA VAL A 35 1.08 3.91 4.20
C VAL A 35 1.82 4.08 5.52
N TYR A 36 2.10 2.96 6.17
CA TYR A 36 2.78 2.90 7.45
C TYR A 36 4.05 2.07 7.33
N ALA A 37 5.17 2.58 7.81
CA ALA A 37 6.35 1.77 8.05
C ALA A 37 6.13 0.93 9.31
N LEU A 38 6.42 -0.37 9.21
CA LEU A 38 6.28 -1.32 10.29
C LEU A 38 7.64 -1.78 10.79
N THR A 39 7.64 -2.30 12.01
CA THR A 39 8.75 -3.09 12.55
C THR A 39 8.31 -4.54 12.59
N GLY A 40 9.10 -5.48 12.05
CA GLY A 40 8.78 -6.90 12.05
C GLY A 40 9.08 -7.58 10.71
N ARG A 41 8.27 -8.61 10.38
CA ARG A 41 8.44 -9.42 9.16
C ARG A 41 8.20 -8.65 7.86
N TRP A 42 7.35 -7.62 7.91
CA TRP A 42 7.02 -6.77 6.79
C TRP A 42 7.51 -5.37 7.08
N ASP A 43 7.95 -4.66 6.05
CA ASP A 43 8.51 -3.31 6.18
C ASP A 43 7.43 -2.24 6.12
N LEU A 44 6.35 -2.49 5.37
CA LEU A 44 5.30 -1.51 5.09
C LEU A 44 3.91 -2.16 5.15
N MET A 45 2.91 -1.34 5.51
CA MET A 45 1.49 -1.64 5.38
C MET A 45 0.80 -0.50 4.65
N ALA A 46 0.09 -0.82 3.57
CA ALA A 46 -0.71 0.12 2.80
C ALA A 46 -2.21 -0.15 2.99
N LEU A 47 -2.99 0.90 3.24
CA LEU A 47 -4.45 0.88 3.21
C LEU A 47 -4.92 1.33 1.82
N ILE A 48 -5.55 0.41 1.11
CA ILE A 48 -6.05 0.63 -0.26
C ILE A 48 -7.58 0.65 -0.22
N GLU A 49 -8.15 1.67 -0.85
CA GLU A 49 -9.60 1.76 -1.10
C GLU A 49 -9.89 1.47 -2.56
N SER A 50 -10.86 0.58 -2.81
CA SER A 50 -11.20 0.10 -4.14
C SER A 50 -12.71 -0.10 -4.27
N PRO A 51 -13.32 0.01 -5.47
CA PRO A 51 -14.74 -0.25 -5.65
C PRO A 51 -15.12 -1.71 -5.38
N ASP A 52 -14.30 -2.66 -5.84
CA ASP A 52 -14.48 -4.12 -5.75
C ASP A 52 -13.15 -4.88 -5.69
N ILE A 53 -13.19 -6.20 -5.47
CA ILE A 53 -11.99 -7.05 -5.35
C ILE A 53 -11.17 -7.09 -6.66
N PRO A 54 -11.77 -7.28 -7.85
CA PRO A 54 -11.03 -7.28 -9.12
C PRO A 54 -10.22 -6.00 -9.37
N SER A 55 -10.72 -4.85 -8.89
CA SER A 55 -10.07 -3.55 -9.03
C SER A 55 -8.82 -3.36 -8.15
N LEU A 56 -8.57 -4.25 -7.18
CA LEU A 56 -7.34 -4.26 -6.39
C LEU A 56 -6.15 -4.89 -7.15
N GLY A 57 -6.43 -5.66 -8.20
CA GLY A 57 -5.45 -6.48 -8.92
C GLY A 57 -5.78 -7.97 -8.82
N ASP A 58 -5.29 -8.75 -9.78
CA ASP A 58 -5.29 -10.23 -9.78
C ASP A 58 -4.07 -10.77 -9.01
#